data_AF-A0AAW2WJ15-F1
#
_entry.id   AF-A0AAW2WJ15-F1
#
_cell.length_a   1.000
_cell.length_b   1.000
_cell.length_c   1.000
_cell.angle_alpha   90.00
_cell.angle_beta   90.00
_cell.angle_gamma   90.00
#
_symmetry.space_group_name_H-M   'P 1'
#
loop_
_entity.id
_entity.type
_entity.pdbx_description
1 polymer ?
#
loop_
_entity_poly.entity_id
_entity_poly.type
_entity_poly.pdbx_seq_one_letter_code
_entity_poly.pdbx_strand_id
1 'polypeptide(L)'
;MASSSTLQFNLPSHTFNNNPLKSSKPLLHHHHLSFSRLKKTRAVETANDAQPAAPQEEPAAVNFAFVSSVLLPDGMPDVHYRTACGGQKLRDVMLDNNIELYGPYARPLLNCGGGGTCGTCIVEVVEGKELLSPRTDKEKEKLKKNPKNWRLACQTTVGRSDSRGLVVIQQLPEWKAHEWTYGKEPPEDEIQTVYV
;
A
#
# COMPACT_ATOMS: atom_id res chain seq x y z
N MET A 1 -52.94 17.92 -28.74
CA MET A 1 -52.52 16.81 -29.60
C MET A 1 -51.06 16.53 -29.31
N ALA A 2 -50.77 15.58 -28.43
CA ALA A 2 -49.40 15.23 -28.04
C ALA A 2 -48.95 14.05 -28.88
N SER A 3 -48.05 14.30 -29.84
CA SER A 3 -47.45 13.25 -30.67
C SER A 3 -46.26 12.65 -29.92
N SER A 4 -46.42 11.40 -29.50
CA SER A 4 -45.40 10.57 -28.87
C SER A 4 -44.54 9.93 -29.97
N SER A 5 -43.27 10.31 -30.06
CA SER A 5 -42.30 9.71 -30.99
C SER A 5 -41.45 8.70 -30.23
N THR A 6 -41.76 7.42 -30.40
CA THR A 6 -41.00 6.29 -29.85
C THR A 6 -39.71 6.10 -30.66
N LEU A 7 -38.56 6.36 -30.06
CA LEU A 7 -37.25 6.03 -30.63
C LEU A 7 -36.93 4.56 -30.32
N GLN A 8 -36.87 3.73 -31.35
CA GLN A 8 -36.38 2.35 -31.29
C GLN A 8 -34.85 2.33 -31.29
N PHE A 9 -34.27 1.81 -30.21
CA PHE A 9 -32.84 1.49 -30.14
C PHE A 9 -32.62 0.04 -30.59
N ASN A 10 -31.91 -0.16 -31.70
CA ASN A 10 -31.42 -1.46 -32.14
C ASN A 10 -30.13 -1.80 -31.39
N LEU A 11 -30.14 -2.86 -30.58
CA LEU A 11 -28.92 -3.46 -30.02
C LEU A 11 -28.34 -4.50 -30.99
N PRO A 12 -27.02 -4.51 -31.24
CA PRO A 12 -26.36 -5.59 -31.96
C PRO A 12 -26.26 -6.85 -31.10
N SER A 13 -26.68 -7.98 -31.67
CA SER A 13 -26.57 -9.31 -31.08
C SER A 13 -25.15 -9.84 -31.26
N HIS A 14 -24.39 -9.98 -30.17
CA HIS A 14 -23.10 -10.66 -30.16
C HIS A 14 -23.28 -12.14 -29.81
N THR A 15 -22.96 -13.01 -30.76
CA THR A 15 -22.90 -14.47 -30.61
C THR A 15 -21.71 -14.87 -29.74
N PHE A 16 -21.99 -15.48 -28.58
CA PHE A 16 -20.99 -16.14 -27.75
C PHE A 16 -20.67 -17.53 -28.31
N ASN A 17 -19.40 -17.76 -28.62
CA ASN A 17 -18.87 -19.05 -29.07
C ASN A 17 -18.35 -19.85 -27.86
N ASN A 18 -19.03 -20.94 -27.50
CA ASN A 18 -18.64 -21.82 -26.40
C ASN A 18 -17.95 -23.07 -26.94
N ASN A 19 -16.65 -23.22 -26.72
CA ASN A 19 -15.93 -24.48 -26.91
C ASN A 19 -15.85 -25.25 -25.57
N PRO A 20 -16.24 -26.53 -25.52
CA PRO A 20 -16.13 -27.33 -24.31
C PRO A 20 -14.76 -28.01 -24.23
N LEU A 21 -14.00 -27.75 -23.16
CA LEU A 21 -12.82 -28.54 -22.81
C LEU A 21 -13.26 -29.77 -22.01
N LYS A 22 -12.95 -30.96 -22.55
CA LYS A 22 -13.29 -32.27 -21.99
C LYS A 22 -12.43 -32.57 -20.75
N SER A 23 -13.07 -32.94 -19.65
CA SER A 23 -12.45 -33.52 -18.45
C SER A 23 -12.76 -35.01 -18.40
N SER A 24 -11.75 -35.85 -18.18
CA SER A 24 -11.88 -37.31 -18.08
C SER A 24 -11.06 -37.88 -16.90
N LYS A 25 -11.80 -38.18 -15.82
CA LYS A 25 -11.84 -39.36 -14.93
C LYS A 25 -10.61 -39.80 -14.07
N PRO A 26 -10.87 -40.50 -12.93
CA PRO A 26 -9.96 -40.69 -11.80
C PRO A 26 -9.35 -42.10 -11.72
N LEU A 27 -8.29 -42.27 -10.93
CA LEU A 27 -7.83 -43.58 -10.45
C LEU A 27 -7.40 -43.53 -8.98
N LEU A 28 -8.07 -44.38 -8.20
CA LEU A 28 -7.75 -44.78 -6.83
C LEU A 28 -6.51 -45.69 -6.83
N HIS A 29 -5.67 -45.61 -5.79
CA HIS A 29 -4.83 -46.73 -5.35
C HIS A 29 -4.84 -46.83 -3.82
N HIS A 30 -5.31 -47.98 -3.33
CA HIS A 30 -5.25 -48.42 -1.95
C HIS A 30 -3.81 -48.75 -1.56
N HIS A 31 -3.35 -48.23 -0.42
CA HIS A 31 -2.19 -48.79 0.27
C HIS A 31 -2.59 -49.34 1.65
N HIS A 32 -2.27 -50.62 1.80
CA HIS A 32 -2.52 -51.51 2.91
C HIS A 32 -1.74 -51.09 4.16
N LEU A 33 -2.46 -50.75 5.23
CA LEU A 33 -1.90 -50.49 6.57
C LEU A 33 -1.40 -51.81 7.18
N SER A 34 -0.08 -51.98 7.23
CA SER A 34 0.55 -53.08 7.97
C SER A 34 0.86 -52.63 9.39
N PHE A 35 0.19 -53.26 10.36
CA PHE A 35 0.50 -53.16 11.78
C PHE A 35 1.74 -53.98 12.11
N SER A 36 2.80 -53.34 12.62
CA SER A 36 3.89 -54.06 13.26
C SER A 36 4.48 -53.33 14.47
N ARG A 37 4.13 -53.88 15.64
CA ARG A 37 4.89 -54.02 16.90
C ARG A 37 5.47 -52.77 17.55
N LEU A 38 4.82 -52.39 18.65
CA LEU A 38 5.35 -51.57 19.74
C LEU A 38 6.75 -52.08 20.17
N LYS A 39 7.78 -51.24 20.02
CA LYS A 39 9.04 -51.37 20.77
C LYS A 39 9.08 -50.26 21.81
N LYS A 40 9.12 -50.67 23.08
CA LYS A 40 9.29 -49.82 24.25
C LYS A 40 10.70 -49.23 24.22
N THR A 41 10.82 -47.93 23.98
CA THR A 41 12.08 -47.20 24.15
C THR A 41 12.05 -46.43 25.46
N ARG A 42 13.13 -46.59 26.21
CA ARG A 42 13.42 -46.00 27.52
C ARG A 42 13.76 -44.53 27.33
N ALA A 43 13.04 -43.64 28.02
CA ALA A 43 13.36 -42.22 28.06
C ALA A 43 14.74 -42.03 28.72
N VAL A 44 15.66 -41.38 28.00
CA VAL A 44 16.87 -40.78 28.54
C VAL A 44 16.67 -39.28 28.42
N GLU A 45 16.58 -38.61 29.56
CA GLU A 45 16.58 -37.15 29.65
C GLU A 45 17.92 -36.64 29.11
N THR A 46 17.89 -36.05 27.93
CA THR A 46 18.89 -35.08 27.54
C THR A 46 18.50 -33.77 28.21
N ALA A 47 19.28 -33.37 29.22
CA ALA A 47 19.20 -32.06 29.82
C ALA A 47 19.17 -31.00 28.70
N ASN A 48 18.13 -30.16 28.70
CA ASN A 48 18.08 -28.96 27.89
C ASN A 48 19.19 -28.04 28.39
N ASP A 49 20.34 -28.07 27.70
CA ASP A 49 21.29 -26.98 27.77
C ASP A 49 20.60 -25.77 27.16
N ALA A 50 20.06 -24.93 28.04
CA ALA A 50 19.44 -23.67 27.70
C ALA A 50 20.54 -22.70 27.23
N GLN A 51 20.95 -22.86 25.99
CA GLN A 51 21.71 -21.86 25.27
C GLN A 51 20.85 -20.59 25.21
N PRO A 52 21.32 -19.43 25.72
CA PRO A 52 20.60 -18.18 25.54
C PRO A 52 20.44 -17.93 24.04
N ALA A 53 19.21 -17.84 23.56
CA ALA A 53 18.94 -17.42 22.19
C ALA A 53 19.62 -16.06 21.97
N ALA A 54 20.54 -15.99 21.01
CA ALA A 54 21.15 -14.73 20.59
C ALA A 54 20.04 -13.71 20.27
N PRO A 55 20.22 -12.40 20.59
CA PRO A 55 19.24 -11.39 20.24
C PRO A 55 18.91 -11.49 18.75
N GLN A 56 17.66 -11.79 18.41
CA GLN A 56 17.22 -11.76 17.02
C GLN A 56 17.20 -10.30 16.60
N GLU A 57 18.25 -9.87 15.91
CA GLU A 57 18.35 -8.52 15.35
C GLU A 57 17.26 -8.37 14.29
N GLU A 58 16.17 -7.66 14.62
CA GLU A 58 15.09 -7.42 13.66
C GLU A 58 15.66 -6.82 12.37
N PRO A 59 15.30 -7.32 11.18
CA PRO A 59 15.85 -6.81 9.94
C PRO A 59 15.56 -5.31 9.79
N ALA A 60 16.56 -4.54 9.35
CA ALA A 60 16.42 -3.10 9.19
C ALA A 60 15.30 -2.77 8.18
N ALA A 61 14.33 -1.96 8.62
CA ALA A 61 13.22 -1.54 7.80
C ALA A 61 12.77 -0.12 8.12
N VAL A 62 12.24 0.56 7.10
CA VAL A 62 11.63 1.88 7.22
C VAL A 62 10.12 1.69 7.32
N ASN A 63 9.54 2.31 8.34
CA ASN A 63 8.10 2.35 8.56
C ASN A 63 7.50 3.56 7.84
N PHE A 64 6.27 3.40 7.38
CA PHE A 64 5.52 4.43 6.68
C PHE A 64 4.15 4.61 7.31
N ALA A 65 3.73 5.86 7.41
CA ALA A 65 2.34 6.24 7.59
C ALA A 65 1.88 7.00 6.35
N PHE A 66 1.03 6.38 5.54
CA PHE A 66 0.46 7.00 4.35
C PHE A 66 -0.91 7.58 4.67
N VAL A 67 -1.03 8.90 4.64
CA VAL A 67 -2.28 9.60 4.94
C VAL A 67 -3.06 9.84 3.66
N SER A 68 -4.28 9.33 3.59
CA SER A 68 -5.18 9.49 2.47
C SER A 68 -5.52 10.97 2.22
N SER A 69 -5.84 11.33 0.98
CA SER A 69 -6.41 12.66 0.69
C SER A 69 -7.87 12.79 1.12
N VAL A 70 -8.55 11.66 1.37
CA VAL A 70 -9.96 11.59 1.78
C VAL A 70 -10.01 11.22 3.26
N LEU A 71 -10.77 11.99 4.04
CA LEU A 71 -11.01 11.69 5.45
C LEU A 71 -12.01 10.55 5.60
N LEU A 72 -11.94 9.86 6.73
CA LEU A 72 -12.96 8.91 7.15
C LEU A 72 -14.30 9.63 7.42
N PRO A 73 -15.44 8.91 7.47
CA PRO A 73 -16.75 9.52 7.72
C PRO A 73 -16.88 10.27 9.05
N ASP A 74 -16.01 9.96 10.02
CA ASP A 74 -15.89 10.62 11.32
C ASP A 74 -14.98 11.88 11.30
N GLY A 75 -14.44 12.24 10.12
CA GLY A 75 -13.55 13.38 9.96
C GLY A 75 -12.08 13.11 10.30
N MET A 76 -11.74 11.89 10.73
CA MET A 76 -10.35 11.54 11.06
C MET A 76 -9.53 11.21 9.81
N PRO A 77 -8.21 11.46 9.83
CA PRO A 77 -7.34 11.09 8.72
C PRO A 77 -7.31 9.56 8.55
N ASP A 78 -7.53 9.07 7.33
CA ASP A 78 -7.31 7.67 7.00
C ASP A 78 -5.81 7.41 6.81
N VAL A 79 -5.20 6.66 7.74
CA VAL A 79 -3.76 6.40 7.78
C VAL A 79 -3.46 4.93 7.55
N HIS A 80 -2.67 4.64 6.51
CA HIS A 80 -2.25 3.28 6.16
C HIS A 80 -0.79 3.07 6.56
N TYR A 81 -0.55 2.18 7.53
CA TYR A 81 0.79 1.82 7.96
C TYR A 81 1.40 0.73 7.11
N ARG A 82 2.66 0.91 6.68
CA ARG A 82 3.41 -0.08 5.88
C ARG A 82 4.87 -0.10 6.32
N THR A 83 5.58 -1.15 5.91
CA THR A 83 7.00 -1.31 6.17
C THR A 83 7.70 -1.73 4.88
N ALA A 84 8.87 -1.17 4.59
CA ALA A 84 9.66 -1.55 3.43
C ALA A 84 11.16 -1.45 3.71
N CYS A 85 11.96 -2.24 2.97
CA CYS A 85 13.41 -2.10 2.97
C CYS A 85 13.83 -0.76 2.35
N GLY A 86 14.88 -0.14 2.88
CA GLY A 86 15.47 1.03 2.23
C GLY A 86 16.21 0.68 0.93
N GLY A 87 16.57 1.69 0.15
CA GLY A 87 17.09 1.62 -1.21
C GLY A 87 16.02 1.64 -2.31
N GLN A 88 14.74 1.46 -1.97
CA GLN A 88 13.64 1.39 -2.94
C GLN A 88 13.13 2.77 -3.36
N LYS A 89 12.48 2.87 -4.53
CA LYS A 89 11.74 4.08 -4.91
C LYS A 89 10.44 4.16 -4.11
N LEU A 90 10.12 5.35 -3.61
CA LEU A 90 8.91 5.57 -2.84
C LEU A 90 7.64 5.21 -3.64
N ARG A 91 7.67 5.45 -4.96
CA ARG A 91 6.59 5.01 -5.86
C ARG A 91 6.35 3.50 -5.78
N ASP A 92 7.41 2.71 -5.86
CA ASP A 92 7.28 1.25 -5.93
C ASP A 92 6.76 0.73 -4.58
N VAL A 93 7.32 1.25 -3.48
CA VAL A 93 6.80 0.99 -2.12
C VAL A 93 5.30 1.28 -2.02
N MET A 94 4.82 2.41 -2.54
CA MET A 94 3.39 2.75 -2.49
C MET A 94 2.55 1.80 -3.35
N LEU A 95 2.96 1.55 -4.60
CA LEU A 95 2.19 0.74 -5.54
C LEU A 95 2.13 -0.74 -5.11
N ASP A 96 3.25 -1.31 -4.67
CA ASP A 96 3.36 -2.70 -4.22
C ASP A 96 2.53 -2.95 -2.96
N ASN A 97 2.28 -1.90 -2.15
CA ASN A 97 1.48 -1.96 -0.93
C ASN A 97 0.04 -1.44 -1.11
N ASN A 98 -0.42 -1.33 -2.36
CA ASN A 98 -1.76 -0.86 -2.75
C ASN A 98 -2.13 0.54 -2.22
N ILE A 99 -1.13 1.40 -2.01
CA ILE A 99 -1.34 2.80 -1.62
C ILE A 99 -1.63 3.63 -2.87
N GLU A 100 -2.63 4.49 -2.77
CA GLU A 100 -3.03 5.35 -3.87
C GLU A 100 -2.05 6.50 -4.09
N LEU A 101 -1.23 6.36 -5.13
CA LEU A 101 -0.30 7.41 -5.55
C LEU A 101 -0.89 8.35 -6.62
N TYR A 102 -1.87 7.86 -7.36
CA TYR A 102 -2.44 8.57 -8.50
C TYR A 102 -3.89 8.88 -8.24
N GLY A 103 -4.26 10.15 -8.43
CA GLY A 103 -5.65 10.56 -8.40
C GLY A 103 -6.47 9.77 -9.43
N PRO A 104 -7.80 9.76 -9.27
CA PRO A 104 -8.72 8.96 -10.08
C PRO A 104 -8.55 9.19 -11.60
N TYR A 105 -8.10 10.38 -12.02
CA TYR A 105 -7.88 10.73 -13.42
C TYR A 105 -6.47 10.43 -13.94
N ALA A 106 -5.50 10.10 -13.08
CA ALA A 106 -4.09 9.94 -13.44
C ALA A 106 -3.65 8.48 -13.64
N ARG A 107 -4.41 7.48 -13.15
CA ARG A 107 -3.98 6.06 -13.13
C ARG A 107 -3.77 5.43 -14.52
N PRO A 108 -4.72 5.43 -15.48
CA PRO A 108 -4.55 4.60 -16.68
C PRO A 108 -3.84 5.30 -17.85
N LEU A 109 -3.88 6.64 -17.95
CA LEU A 109 -3.57 7.33 -19.22
C LEU A 109 -2.42 8.36 -19.15
N LEU A 110 -1.98 8.77 -17.95
CA LEU A 110 -1.15 9.98 -17.80
C LEU A 110 0.14 9.82 -16.99
N ASN A 111 0.47 8.61 -16.50
CA ASN A 111 1.68 8.41 -15.71
C ASN A 111 2.86 7.87 -16.56
N CYS A 112 4.04 8.48 -16.40
CA CYS A 112 5.24 8.16 -17.20
C CYS A 112 6.02 6.92 -16.75
N GLY A 113 5.41 6.00 -15.99
CA GLY A 113 6.09 4.79 -15.49
C GLY A 113 7.26 5.03 -14.54
N GLY A 114 7.50 6.27 -14.09
CA GLY A 114 8.59 6.62 -13.19
C GLY A 114 9.69 7.49 -13.82
N GLY A 115 9.54 7.87 -15.09
CA GLY A 115 10.51 8.73 -15.80
C GLY A 115 10.63 10.17 -15.30
N GLY A 116 9.79 10.60 -14.35
CA GLY A 116 9.83 11.95 -13.76
C GLY A 116 9.36 13.09 -14.68
N THR A 117 8.74 12.79 -15.82
CA THR A 117 8.32 13.81 -16.82
C THR A 117 6.86 14.24 -16.67
N CYS A 118 5.97 13.33 -16.27
CA CYS A 118 4.53 13.61 -16.16
C CYS A 118 4.15 14.47 -14.94
N GLY A 119 4.92 14.42 -13.85
CA GLY A 119 4.60 15.12 -12.61
C GLY A 119 3.34 14.60 -11.90
N THR A 120 2.88 13.38 -12.17
CA THR A 120 1.64 12.83 -11.54
C THR A 120 1.90 12.03 -10.27
N CYS A 121 3.16 11.69 -9.96
CA CYS A 121 3.56 10.90 -8.79
C CYS A 121 3.81 11.79 -7.54
N ILE A 122 3.01 12.86 -7.36
CA ILE A 122 3.23 13.88 -6.32
C ILE A 122 2.78 13.37 -4.96
N VAL A 123 3.65 13.55 -3.97
CA VAL A 123 3.36 13.32 -2.56
C VAL A 123 3.89 14.48 -1.72
N GLU A 124 3.33 14.65 -0.53
CA GLU A 124 3.85 15.59 0.46
C GLU A 124 4.53 14.80 1.59
N VAL A 125 5.78 15.17 1.87
CA VAL A 125 6.53 14.61 3.01
C VAL A 125 6.19 15.44 4.24
N VAL A 126 5.48 14.82 5.18
CA VAL A 126 5.10 15.45 6.45
C VAL A 126 6.24 15.30 7.46
N GLU A 127 6.79 14.08 7.58
CA GLU A 127 7.92 13.76 8.46
C GLU A 127 8.87 12.76 7.79
N GLY A 128 10.09 12.63 8.31
CA GLY A 128 11.07 11.64 7.84
C GLY A 128 11.83 12.04 6.58
N LYS A 129 12.01 13.35 6.31
CA LYS A 129 12.67 13.85 5.10
C LYS A 129 14.13 13.41 5.00
N GLU A 130 14.82 13.27 6.12
CA GLU A 130 16.19 12.81 6.26
C GLU A 130 16.37 11.34 5.86
N LEU A 131 15.29 10.55 5.90
CA LEU A 131 15.25 9.18 5.38
C LEU A 131 15.00 9.13 3.88
N LEU A 132 14.95 10.26 3.18
CA LEU A 132 14.70 10.33 1.75
C LEU A 132 15.90 10.91 1.02
N SER A 133 16.11 10.44 -0.22
CA SER A 133 17.17 10.99 -1.06
C SER A 133 17.00 12.50 -1.28
N PRO A 134 18.10 13.24 -1.53
CA PRO A 134 18.03 14.61 -2.00
C PRO A 134 17.15 14.75 -3.25
N ARG A 135 16.64 15.96 -3.49
CA ARG A 135 15.82 16.25 -4.67
C ARG A 135 16.65 16.16 -5.94
N THR A 136 16.16 15.38 -6.89
CA THR A 136 16.74 15.30 -8.24
C THR A 136 16.42 16.53 -9.07
N ASP A 137 17.15 16.78 -10.16
CA ASP A 137 16.90 17.96 -11.02
C ASP A 137 15.53 17.94 -11.68
N LYS A 138 15.03 16.74 -12.05
CA LYS A 138 13.64 16.57 -12.52
C LYS A 138 12.62 17.04 -11.49
N GLU A 139 12.87 16.76 -10.20
CA GLU A 139 11.99 17.23 -9.12
C GLU A 139 12.10 18.74 -8.92
N LYS A 140 13.29 19.32 -9.07
CA LYS A 140 13.48 20.78 -8.95
C LYS A 140 12.75 21.50 -10.07
N GLU A 141 12.80 20.98 -11.29
CA GLU A 141 12.12 21.56 -12.45
C GLU A 141 10.60 21.42 -12.37
N LYS A 142 10.11 20.21 -12.09
CA LYS A 142 8.66 19.91 -12.11
C LYS A 142 7.91 20.54 -10.96
N LEU A 143 8.51 20.61 -9.78
CA LEU A 143 7.86 21.10 -8.56
C LEU A 143 8.33 22.50 -8.17
N LYS A 144 8.86 23.29 -9.12
CA LYS A 144 9.41 24.63 -8.87
C LYS A 144 8.41 25.62 -8.25
N LYS A 145 7.11 25.39 -8.47
CA LYS A 145 6.01 26.22 -7.95
C LYS A 145 5.32 25.62 -6.73
N ASN A 146 5.73 24.42 -6.29
CA ASN A 146 5.10 23.68 -5.22
C ASN A 146 5.86 23.87 -3.90
N PRO A 147 5.23 23.57 -2.74
CA PRO A 147 5.91 23.57 -1.45
C PRO A 147 7.18 22.70 -1.44
N LYS A 148 8.18 23.11 -0.65
CA LYS A 148 9.51 22.47 -0.62
C LYS A 148 9.47 21.01 -0.15
N ASN A 149 8.48 20.65 0.65
CA ASN A 149 8.24 19.31 1.19
C ASN A 149 7.52 18.38 0.20
N TRP A 150 7.06 18.88 -0.95
CA TRP A 150 6.47 18.03 -1.99
C TRP A 150 7.55 17.30 -2.78
N ARG A 151 7.32 16.04 -3.09
CA ARG A 151 8.27 15.17 -3.79
C ARG A 151 7.59 14.46 -4.94
N LEU A 152 8.39 14.07 -5.94
CA LEU A 152 7.97 13.06 -6.90
C LEU A 152 8.35 11.71 -6.29
N ALA A 153 7.36 10.92 -5.88
CA ALA A 153 7.57 9.60 -5.28
C ALA A 153 8.42 8.69 -6.19
N CYS A 154 8.26 8.84 -7.51
CA CYS A 154 9.03 8.10 -8.50
C CYS A 154 10.52 8.48 -8.58
N GLN A 155 10.88 9.71 -8.21
CA GLN A 155 12.27 10.15 -8.19
C GLN A 155 12.93 9.95 -6.82
N THR A 156 12.12 9.83 -5.77
CA THR A 156 12.58 9.74 -4.38
C THR A 156 12.98 8.32 -4.01
N THR A 157 14.20 8.14 -3.53
CA THR A 157 14.67 6.88 -2.94
C THR A 157 14.52 6.93 -1.42
N VAL A 158 14.02 5.85 -0.83
CA VAL A 158 13.83 5.69 0.62
C VAL A 158 15.10 5.12 1.22
N GLY A 159 15.83 5.90 2.02
CA GLY A 159 16.93 5.43 2.87
C GLY A 159 18.00 4.59 2.15
N ARG A 160 18.72 3.83 2.96
CA ARG A 160 19.67 2.77 2.58
C ARG A 160 19.15 1.44 3.14
N SER A 161 19.74 0.32 2.75
CA SER A 161 19.31 -1.01 3.20
C SER A 161 19.36 -1.22 4.72
N ASP A 162 20.19 -0.44 5.42
CA ASP A 162 20.37 -0.45 6.89
C ASP A 162 19.51 0.59 7.61
N SER A 163 18.75 1.41 6.88
CA SER A 163 18.00 2.53 7.46
C SER A 163 16.79 2.06 8.26
N ARG A 164 16.54 2.75 9.36
CA ARG A 164 15.39 2.56 10.25
C ARG A 164 14.75 3.92 10.56
N GLY A 165 13.45 3.91 10.81
CA GLY A 165 12.71 5.10 11.20
C GLY A 165 11.31 5.14 10.60
N LEU A 166 10.64 6.29 10.72
CA LEU A 166 9.30 6.52 10.24
C LEU A 166 9.31 7.64 9.19
N VAL A 167 8.58 7.43 8.10
CA VAL A 167 8.29 8.46 7.10
C VAL A 167 6.77 8.65 7.04
N VAL A 168 6.32 9.89 7.20
CA VAL A 168 4.90 10.24 7.11
C VAL A 168 4.66 10.94 5.77
N ILE A 169 3.79 10.35 4.95
CA ILE A 169 3.52 10.80 3.59
C ILE A 169 2.04 11.13 3.44
N GLN A 170 1.73 12.36 3.06
CA GLN A 170 0.40 12.73 2.58
C GLN A 170 0.27 12.34 1.10
N GLN A 171 -0.75 11.54 0.81
CA GLN A 171 -1.15 11.14 -0.54
C GLN A 171 -1.84 12.31 -1.24
N LEU A 172 -1.59 12.46 -2.55
CA LEU A 172 -2.33 13.39 -3.41
C LEU A 172 -2.52 14.78 -2.79
N PRO A 173 -1.44 15.51 -2.44
CA PRO A 173 -1.54 16.76 -1.69
C PRO A 173 -2.22 17.90 -2.47
N GLU A 174 -2.39 17.74 -3.79
CA GLU A 174 -3.20 18.63 -4.63
C GLU A 174 -4.72 18.42 -4.44
N TRP A 175 -5.12 17.28 -3.88
CA TRP A 175 -6.51 16.84 -3.72
C TRP A 175 -6.94 16.78 -2.26
N LYS A 176 -6.08 17.19 -1.32
CA LYS A 176 -6.47 17.28 0.09
C LYS A 176 -7.50 18.40 0.25
N ALA A 177 -8.73 18.03 0.57
CA ALA A 177 -9.81 19.00 0.82
C ALA A 177 -9.77 19.57 2.24
N HIS A 178 -8.86 19.07 3.09
CA HIS A 178 -8.82 19.36 4.53
C HIS A 178 -7.37 19.44 4.98
N GLU A 179 -7.10 20.33 5.93
CA GLU A 179 -5.84 20.36 6.68
C GLU A 179 -5.98 19.45 7.91
N TRP A 180 -4.93 18.72 8.25
CA TRP A 180 -4.90 17.85 9.42
C TRP A 180 -3.56 18.03 10.12
N THR A 181 -3.56 17.88 11.44
CA THR A 181 -2.34 17.99 12.26
C THR A 181 -1.97 16.63 12.81
N TYR A 182 -0.76 16.17 12.49
CA TYR A 182 -0.16 14.99 13.12
C TYR A 182 0.05 15.28 14.62
N GLY A 183 -0.56 14.49 15.51
CA GLY A 183 -0.26 14.50 16.93
C GLY A 183 -0.77 15.70 17.75
N LYS A 184 -1.85 16.39 17.36
CA LYS A 184 -2.62 17.21 18.30
C LYS A 184 -3.87 16.44 18.73
N GLU A 185 -4.08 16.35 20.03
CA GLU A 185 -5.37 15.94 20.58
C GLU A 185 -6.48 16.76 19.92
N PRO A 186 -7.67 16.16 19.66
CA PRO A 186 -8.80 16.92 19.15
C PRO A 186 -9.06 18.12 20.07
N PRO A 187 -9.46 19.28 19.54
CA PRO A 187 -9.82 20.43 20.37
C PRO A 187 -10.78 19.99 21.46
N GLU A 188 -10.48 20.32 22.72
CA GLU A 188 -11.28 19.97 23.90
C GLU A 188 -12.76 20.41 23.76
N ASP A 189 -13.02 21.35 22.85
CA ASP A 189 -14.32 21.91 22.51
C ASP A 189 -15.30 20.89 21.90
N GLU A 190 -14.85 19.75 21.36
CA GLU A 190 -15.73 18.68 20.83
C GLU A 190 -16.09 17.60 21.87
N ILE A 191 -15.53 17.65 23.08
CA ILE A 191 -15.83 16.68 24.15
C ILE A 191 -17.10 17.06 24.93
N GLN A 192 -17.64 18.26 24.75
CA GLN A 192 -18.74 18.80 25.55
C GLN A 192 -20.12 18.73 24.85
N THR A 193 -20.56 17.60 24.28
CA THR A 193 -21.99 17.43 23.89
C THR A 193 -22.61 16.08 24.20
N VAL A 194 -21.92 15.16 24.88
CA VAL A 194 -22.49 13.85 25.24
C VAL A 194 -22.63 13.68 26.75
N TYR A 195 -23.11 14.69 27.48
CA TYR A 195 -23.76 14.55 28.79
C TYR A 195 -24.49 15.87 29.13
N VAL A 196 -25.74 16.03 28.72
CA VAL A 196 -26.87 16.56 29.53
C VAL A 196 -28.17 16.02 28.95
#